data_AF-A0A2S7NUA5-F1
#
_entry.id   AF-A0A2S7NUA5-F1
#
_cell.length_a   1.000
_cell.length_b   1.000
_cell.length_c   1.000
_cell.angle_alpha   90.00
_cell.angle_beta   90.00
_cell.angle_gamma   90.00
#
_symmetry.space_group_name_H-M   'P 1'
#
loop_
_entity.id
_entity.type
_entity.pdbx_description
1 polymer ?
#
loop_
_entity_poly.entity_id
_entity_poly.type
_entity_poly.pdbx_seq_one_letter_code
_entity_poly.pdbx_strand_id
1 'polypeptide(L)'
;MYILAQILGGFLAALIAFGLYQRDILEYGGTNLATSNTSGAFITYPRYAWINESTAFFTEFTGTAILAIAVLALGDDMNAPPGAGMSAFIMGLVVTVLSMAFGYNTGAAMNPSRDLGPRLALCALGYGTDLFTNNKEGGA
;
A
#
# COMPACT_ATOMS: atom_id res chain seq x y z
N MET A 1 14.74 1.32 -14.92
CA MET A 1 13.58 1.97 -15.57
C MET A 1 12.25 1.56 -14.94
N TYR A 2 11.93 0.26 -14.85
CA TYR A 2 10.64 -0.22 -14.30
C TYR A 2 10.31 0.28 -12.89
N ILE A 3 11.26 0.23 -11.95
CA ILE A 3 11.04 0.69 -10.56
C ILE A 3 10.66 2.18 -10.53
N LEU A 4 11.39 3.03 -11.24
CA LEU A 4 11.11 4.47 -11.30
C LEU A 4 9.73 4.74 -11.92
N ALA A 5 9.38 4.02 -13.00
CA ALA A 5 8.07 4.17 -13.63
C ALA A 5 6.92 3.75 -12.69
N GLN A 6 7.09 2.67 -11.92
CA GLN A 6 6.09 2.22 -10.95
C GLN A 6 5.95 3.19 -9.77
N ILE A 7 7.07 3.70 -9.22
CA ILE A 7 7.04 4.70 -8.15
C ILE A 7 6.37 5.99 -8.65
N LEU A 8 6.72 6.45 -9.86
CA LEU A 8 6.08 7.62 -10.47
C LEU A 8 4.58 7.39 -10.70
N GLY A 9 4.19 6.19 -11.14
CA GLY A 9 2.79 5.81 -11.27
C GLY A 9 2.04 5.89 -9.93
N GLY A 10 2.62 5.34 -8.85
CA GLY A 10 2.05 5.43 -7.50
C GLY A 10 1.97 6.88 -6.98
N PHE A 11 2.99 7.69 -7.25
CA PHE A 11 3.03 9.11 -6.91
C PHE A 11 1.88 9.88 -7.61
N LEU A 12 1.74 9.72 -8.93
CA LEU A 12 0.69 10.40 -9.68
C LEU A 12 -0.71 9.91 -9.30
N ALA A 13 -0.88 8.61 -9.05
CA ALA A 13 -2.14 8.05 -8.59
C ALA A 13 -2.58 8.67 -7.25
N ALA A 14 -1.66 8.87 -6.31
CA ALA A 14 -1.95 9.53 -5.04
C ALA A 14 -2.34 11.00 -5.22
N LEU A 15 -1.69 11.75 -6.12
CA LEU A 15 -2.06 13.13 -6.43
C LEU A 15 -3.46 13.23 -7.05
N ILE A 16 -3.79 12.31 -7.96
CA ILE A 16 -5.13 12.24 -8.57
C ILE A 16 -6.18 11.95 -7.49
N ALA A 17 -5.94 10.93 -6.65
CA ALA A 17 -6.86 10.59 -5.56
C ALA A 17 -7.03 11.76 -4.58
N PHE A 18 -5.94 12.43 -4.19
CA PHE A 18 -6.03 13.62 -3.36
C PHE A 18 -6.86 14.73 -4.03
N GLY A 19 -6.65 14.99 -5.33
CA GLY A 19 -7.43 15.98 -6.06
C GLY A 19 -8.92 15.67 -6.12
N LEU A 20 -9.29 14.39 -6.29
CA LEU A 20 -10.69 13.94 -6.30
C LEU A 20 -11.36 14.10 -4.93
N TYR A 21 -10.65 13.81 -3.85
CA TYR A 21 -11.17 13.83 -2.48
C TYR A 21 -10.73 15.05 -1.67
N GLN A 22 -10.19 16.10 -2.31
CA GLN A 22 -9.52 17.21 -1.63
C GLN A 22 -10.44 17.88 -0.59
N ARG A 23 -11.70 18.11 -0.95
CA ARG A 23 -12.67 18.76 -0.06
C ARG A 23 -12.99 17.89 1.15
N ASP A 24 -13.22 16.59 0.93
CA ASP A 24 -13.52 15.65 2.01
C ASP A 24 -12.33 15.48 2.95
N ILE A 25 -11.10 15.46 2.39
CA ILE A 25 -9.86 15.38 3.16
C ILE A 25 -9.67 16.62 4.04
N LEU A 26 -9.92 17.82 3.51
CA LEU A 26 -9.76 19.06 4.27
C LEU A 26 -10.87 19.24 5.32
N GLU A 27 -12.09 18.81 5.02
CA GLU A 27 -13.23 18.86 5.95
C GLU A 27 -13.03 17.88 7.13
N TYR A 28 -12.65 16.64 6.84
CA TYR A 28 -12.45 15.62 7.88
C TYR A 28 -11.12 15.78 8.63
N GLY A 29 -10.05 16.08 7.88
CA GLY A 29 -8.68 16.08 8.36
C GLY A 29 -8.14 17.43 8.78
N GLY A 30 -8.91 18.51 8.58
CA GLY A 30 -8.48 19.89 8.79
C GLY A 30 -7.61 20.44 7.67
N THR A 31 -7.42 21.76 7.68
CA THR A 31 -6.61 22.47 6.67
C THR A 31 -5.11 22.27 6.82
N ASN A 32 -4.64 21.86 8.00
CA ASN A 32 -3.25 21.51 8.23
C ASN A 32 -3.02 20.01 8.01
N LEU A 33 -2.55 19.66 6.81
CA LEU A 33 -2.32 18.28 6.39
C LEU A 33 -1.24 17.56 7.21
N ALA A 34 -0.26 18.28 7.78
CA ALA A 34 0.80 17.67 8.59
C ALA A 34 0.26 17.03 9.88
N THR A 35 -0.79 17.62 10.45
CA THR A 35 -1.47 17.10 11.64
C THR A 35 -2.71 16.26 11.31
N SER A 36 -2.96 16.02 10.01
CA SER A 36 -4.14 15.30 9.56
C SER A 36 -3.98 13.78 9.71
N ASN A 37 -5.05 13.12 10.16
CA ASN A 37 -5.13 11.66 10.23
C ASN A 37 -5.59 11.01 8.91
N THR A 38 -5.63 11.76 7.81
CA THR A 38 -6.08 11.26 6.50
C THR A 38 -5.01 10.49 5.71
N SER A 39 -3.75 10.50 6.16
CA SER A 39 -2.64 9.85 5.43
C SER A 39 -2.82 8.34 5.26
N GLY A 40 -3.49 7.65 6.21
CA GLY A 40 -3.75 6.20 6.14
C GLY A 40 -4.63 5.77 4.96
N ALA A 41 -5.33 6.70 4.30
CA ALA A 41 -6.08 6.40 3.08
C ALA A 41 -5.17 6.11 1.87
N PHE A 42 -3.92 6.56 1.89
CA PHE A 42 -2.99 6.47 0.76
C PHE A 42 -1.88 5.45 0.98
N ILE A 43 -1.40 5.38 2.22
CA ILE A 43 -0.19 4.64 2.61
C ILE A 43 -0.47 3.72 3.78
N THR A 44 0.44 2.79 4.00
CA THR A 44 0.29 1.76 5.03
C THR A 44 1.05 2.11 6.31
N TYR A 45 0.56 1.66 7.45
CA TYR A 45 1.25 1.78 8.73
C TYR A 45 1.01 0.51 9.55
N PRO A 46 1.92 0.16 10.48
CA PRO A 46 1.59 -0.77 11.54
C PRO A 46 0.33 -0.29 12.28
N ARG A 47 -0.66 -1.17 12.42
CA ARG A 47 -1.97 -0.80 12.98
C ARG A 47 -1.90 -0.35 14.44
N TYR A 48 -0.97 -0.92 15.20
CA TYR A 48 -0.82 -0.68 16.63
C TYR A 48 0.64 -0.49 17.01
N ALA A 49 0.88 0.31 18.05
CA ALA A 49 2.23 0.62 18.55
C ALA A 49 3.02 -0.61 19.06
N TRP A 50 2.34 -1.67 19.49
CA TRP A 50 3.00 -2.91 19.91
C TRP A 50 3.45 -3.81 18.75
N ILE A 51 3.08 -3.48 17.50
CA ILE A 51 3.60 -4.16 16.32
C ILE A 51 4.99 -3.60 16.04
N ASN A 52 6.01 -4.30 16.52
CA ASN A 52 7.40 -3.92 16.30
C ASN A 52 7.85 -4.13 14.85
N GLU A 53 9.00 -3.55 14.48
CA GLU A 53 9.52 -3.60 13.11
C GLU A 53 9.72 -5.04 12.62
N SER A 54 10.17 -5.96 13.49
CA SER A 54 10.34 -7.36 13.12
C SER A 54 9.01 -8.03 12.74
N THR A 55 7.94 -7.78 13.51
CA THR A 55 6.61 -8.36 13.23
C THR A 55 6.05 -7.77 11.95
N ALA A 56 6.19 -6.46 11.75
CA ALA A 56 5.77 -5.79 10.53
C ALA A 56 6.54 -6.32 9.30
N PHE A 57 7.86 -6.46 9.41
CA PHE A 57 8.72 -7.01 8.37
C PHE A 57 8.31 -8.43 7.98
N PHE A 58 8.17 -9.34 8.94
CA PHE A 58 7.81 -10.73 8.63
C PHE A 58 6.37 -10.87 8.11
N THR A 59 5.45 -9.99 8.53
CA THR A 59 4.08 -9.93 7.95
C THR A 59 4.16 -9.60 6.45
N GLU A 60 4.82 -8.50 6.09
CA GLU A 60 4.93 -8.07 4.70
C GLU A 60 5.78 -9.03 3.86
N PHE A 61 6.87 -9.56 4.43
CA PHE A 61 7.71 -10.56 3.77
C PHE A 61 6.91 -11.80 3.42
N THR A 62 6.14 -12.34 4.37
CA THR A 62 5.34 -13.56 4.15
C THR A 62 4.24 -13.32 3.12
N GLY A 63 3.49 -12.22 3.23
CA GLY A 63 2.45 -11.87 2.25
C GLY A 63 3.01 -11.69 0.84
N THR A 64 4.14 -10.97 0.72
CA THR A 64 4.82 -10.73 -0.57
C THR A 64 5.41 -12.02 -1.15
N ALA A 65 5.96 -12.91 -0.31
CA ALA A 65 6.47 -14.21 -0.76
C ALA A 65 5.37 -15.08 -1.35
N ILE A 66 4.20 -15.16 -0.69
CA ILE A 66 3.04 -15.89 -1.20
C ILE A 66 2.54 -15.25 -2.51
N LEU A 67 2.49 -13.91 -2.59
CA LEU A 67 2.13 -13.20 -3.81
C LEU A 67 3.10 -13.53 -4.97
N ALA A 68 4.41 -13.54 -4.72
CA ALA A 68 5.40 -13.89 -5.71
C ALA A 68 5.26 -15.35 -6.19
N ILE A 69 5.02 -16.28 -5.27
CA ILE A 69 4.75 -17.69 -5.61
C ILE A 69 3.50 -17.80 -6.49
N ALA A 70 2.42 -17.08 -6.16
CA ALA A 70 1.19 -17.10 -6.96
C ALA A 70 1.40 -16.53 -8.37
N VAL A 71 2.18 -15.44 -8.52
CA VAL A 71 2.55 -14.88 -9.83
C VAL A 71 3.32 -15.91 -10.65
N LEU A 72 4.31 -16.58 -10.06
CA LEU A 72 5.10 -17.60 -10.74
C LEU A 72 4.24 -18.81 -11.13
N ALA A 73 3.38 -19.29 -10.22
CA ALA A 73 2.50 -20.43 -10.44
C ALA A 73 1.45 -20.19 -11.54
N LEU A 74 0.94 -18.96 -11.66
CA LEU A 74 -0.02 -18.57 -12.70
C LEU A 74 0.63 -18.29 -14.05
N GLY A 75 1.92 -17.95 -14.06
CA GLY A 75 2.71 -17.75 -15.27
C GLY A 75 3.39 -19.03 -15.79
N ASP A 76 3.27 -20.15 -15.07
CA ASP A 76 3.85 -21.43 -15.46
C ASP A 76 2.88 -22.24 -16.32
N ASP A 77 3.18 -22.34 -17.62
CA ASP A 77 2.40 -23.10 -18.59
C ASP A 77 2.38 -24.61 -18.31
N MET A 78 3.30 -25.11 -17.48
CA MET A 78 3.34 -26.51 -17.04
C MET A 78 2.46 -26.77 -15.81
N ASN A 79 1.94 -25.72 -15.18
CA ASN A 79 1.15 -25.79 -13.95
C ASN A 79 -0.36 -25.58 -14.21
N ALA A 80 -0.89 -26.24 -15.24
CA ALA A 80 -2.30 -26.18 -15.62
C ALA A 80 -2.83 -24.72 -15.66
N PRO A 81 -2.32 -23.89 -16.59
CA PRO A 81 -2.58 -22.46 -16.60
C PRO A 81 -4.10 -22.19 -16.68
N PRO A 82 -4.57 -21.12 -16.03
CA PRO A 82 -5.99 -20.78 -16.07
C PRO A 82 -6.43 -20.47 -17.51
N GLY A 83 -7.73 -20.62 -17.77
CA GLY A 83 -8.29 -20.36 -19.10
C GLY A 83 -7.87 -18.98 -19.65
N ALA A 84 -7.75 -18.87 -20.98
CA ALA A 84 -7.21 -17.67 -21.63
C ALA A 84 -7.83 -16.37 -21.08
N GLY A 85 -6.97 -15.45 -20.62
CA GLY A 85 -7.37 -14.15 -20.06
C GLY A 85 -7.77 -14.15 -18.57
N MET A 86 -7.85 -15.32 -17.91
CA MET A 86 -8.27 -15.39 -16.50
C MET A 86 -7.15 -15.04 -15.50
N SER A 87 -5.89 -15.02 -15.92
CA SER A 87 -4.75 -14.79 -15.02
C SER A 87 -4.85 -13.45 -14.27
N ALA A 88 -5.27 -12.37 -14.93
CA ALA A 88 -5.44 -11.07 -14.29
C ALA A 88 -6.56 -11.07 -13.25
N PHE A 89 -7.69 -11.72 -13.55
CA PHE A 89 -8.81 -11.84 -12.62
C PHE A 89 -8.41 -12.66 -11.37
N ILE A 90 -7.75 -13.80 -11.57
CA ILE A 90 -7.27 -14.64 -10.47
C ILE A 90 -6.22 -13.91 -9.64
N MET A 91 -5.30 -13.17 -10.28
CA MET A 91 -4.35 -12.32 -9.55
C MET A 91 -5.05 -11.28 -8.68
N GLY A 92 -6.14 -10.67 -9.15
CA GLY A 92 -6.97 -9.77 -8.36
C GLY A 92 -7.58 -10.46 -7.13
N LEU A 93 -8.08 -11.69 -7.28
CA LEU A 93 -8.59 -12.49 -6.17
C LEU A 93 -7.50 -12.86 -5.16
N VAL A 94 -6.31 -13.24 -5.63
CA VAL A 94 -5.16 -13.54 -4.76
C VAL A 94 -4.79 -12.33 -3.92
N VAL A 95 -4.63 -11.16 -4.54
CA VAL A 95 -4.32 -9.91 -3.81
C VAL A 95 -5.43 -9.58 -2.80
N THR A 96 -6.69 -9.80 -3.15
CA THR A 96 -7.84 -9.60 -2.24
C THR A 96 -7.75 -10.51 -1.01
N VAL A 97 -7.54 -11.81 -1.20
CA VAL A 97 -7.42 -12.78 -0.10
C VAL A 97 -6.21 -12.49 0.79
N LEU A 98 -5.07 -12.15 0.20
CA LEU A 98 -3.87 -11.78 0.95
C LEU A 98 -4.09 -10.49 1.76
N SER A 99 -4.82 -9.53 1.20
CA SER A 99 -5.15 -8.29 1.91
C SER A 99 -6.07 -8.56 3.11
N MET A 100 -7.02 -9.49 2.98
CA MET A 100 -7.87 -9.93 4.10
C MET A 100 -7.09 -10.70 5.17
N ALA A 101 -6.12 -11.53 4.78
CA ALA A 101 -5.34 -12.37 5.68
C ALA A 101 -4.22 -11.62 6.41
N PHE A 102 -3.47 -10.76 5.71
CA PHE A 102 -2.27 -10.09 6.21
C PHE A 102 -2.47 -8.59 6.48
N GLY A 103 -3.57 -7.99 6.02
CA GLY A 103 -3.81 -6.56 6.15
C GLY A 103 -4.01 -6.07 7.58
N TYR A 104 -4.35 -6.96 8.52
CA TYR A 104 -4.64 -6.57 9.91
C TYR A 104 -3.45 -5.91 10.61
N ASN A 105 -2.22 -6.40 10.38
CA ASN A 105 -1.04 -5.90 11.09
C ASN A 105 -0.47 -4.63 10.46
N THR A 106 -0.37 -4.58 9.14
CA THR A 106 0.41 -3.56 8.41
C THR A 106 -0.35 -2.89 7.28
N GLY A 107 -1.60 -3.27 6.99
CA GLY A 107 -2.34 -2.78 5.83
C GLY A 107 -2.02 -3.49 4.51
N ALA A 108 -1.20 -4.55 4.54
CA ALA A 108 -0.81 -5.38 3.40
C ALA A 108 -0.25 -4.56 2.22
N ALA A 109 0.88 -3.90 2.45
CA ALA A 109 1.54 -3.08 1.44
C ALA A 109 1.94 -3.92 0.21
N MET A 110 2.62 -5.05 0.44
CA MET A 110 3.10 -6.08 -0.51
C MET A 110 3.88 -5.61 -1.74
N ASN A 111 4.02 -4.29 -1.93
CA ASN A 111 4.60 -3.66 -3.11
C ASN A 111 5.25 -2.33 -2.70
N PRO A 112 6.59 -2.20 -2.85
CA PRO A 112 7.30 -0.97 -2.49
C PRO A 112 6.81 0.27 -3.24
N SER A 113 6.46 0.15 -4.53
CA SER A 113 5.98 1.27 -5.35
C SER A 113 4.58 1.75 -4.92
N ARG A 114 3.73 0.83 -4.44
CA ARG A 114 2.37 1.11 -3.94
C ARG A 114 2.35 1.89 -2.64
N ASP A 115 3.47 1.91 -1.91
CA ASP A 115 3.60 2.59 -0.64
C ASP A 115 4.56 3.80 -0.73
N LEU A 116 5.75 3.64 -1.31
CA LEU A 116 6.74 4.72 -1.44
C LEU A 116 6.27 5.85 -2.38
N GLY A 117 5.64 5.53 -3.51
CA GLY A 117 5.14 6.54 -4.45
C GLY A 117 4.14 7.49 -3.78
N PRO A 118 3.07 6.96 -3.16
CA PRO A 118 2.13 7.78 -2.39
C PRO A 118 2.77 8.52 -1.20
N ARG A 119 3.73 7.94 -0.46
CA ARG A 119 4.44 8.67 0.62
C ARG A 119 5.14 9.92 0.09
N LEU A 120 5.83 9.82 -1.04
CA LEU A 120 6.50 10.96 -1.67
C LEU A 120 5.49 12.03 -2.13
N ALA A 121 4.33 11.61 -2.65
CA ALA A 121 3.26 12.54 -3.05
C ALA A 121 2.69 13.28 -1.84
N LEU A 122 2.37 12.57 -0.76
CA LEU A 122 1.87 13.18 0.47
C LEU A 122 2.89 14.15 1.08
N CYS A 123 4.18 13.79 1.08
CA CYS A 123 5.25 14.68 1.51
C CYS A 123 5.26 15.98 0.69
N ALA A 124 5.09 15.91 -0.63
CA ALA A 124 5.01 17.08 -1.51
C ALA A 124 3.74 17.92 -1.30
N LEU A 125 2.64 17.30 -0.86
CA LEU A 125 1.37 17.96 -0.53
C LEU A 125 1.39 18.66 0.85
N GLY A 126 2.41 18.42 1.68
CA GLY A 126 2.55 19.08 2.99
C GLY A 126 2.11 18.23 4.19
N TYR A 127 2.00 16.91 4.05
CA TYR A 127 1.76 15.99 5.18
C TYR A 127 2.97 15.80 6.11
N GLY A 128 4.13 16.38 5.78
CA GLY A 128 5.35 16.32 6.60
C GLY A 128 6.19 15.06 6.40
N THR A 129 7.34 14.99 7.08
CA THR A 129 8.30 13.88 6.98
C THR A 129 8.01 12.73 7.95
N ASP A 130 7.10 12.92 8.90
CA ASP A 130 6.73 11.89 9.87
C ASP A 130 6.13 10.65 9.19
N LEU A 131 5.66 10.78 7.94
CA LEU A 131 5.23 9.68 7.08
C LEU A 131 6.30 8.59 6.89
N PHE A 132 7.58 8.89 7.10
CA PHE A 132 8.67 7.92 6.95
C PHE A 132 9.11 7.30 8.28
N THR A 133 8.42 7.63 9.37
CA THR A 133 8.75 7.21 10.73
C THR A 133 7.53 6.59 11.40
N ASN A 134 7.72 5.69 12.36
CA ASN A 134 6.64 5.13 13.16
C ASN A 134 6.33 5.97 14.42
N ASN A 135 6.62 7.27 14.41
CA ASN A 135 6.56 8.12 15.60
C ASN A 135 5.14 8.62 15.96
N LYS A 136 4.09 8.15 15.27
CA LYS A 136 2.71 8.53 15.61
C LYS A 136 2.18 7.66 16.75
N GLU A 137 2.34 8.17 17.96
CA GLU A 137 1.53 7.75 19.11
C GLU A 137 0.07 8.13 18.84
N GLY A 138 -0.70 7.19 18.30
CA GLY A 138 -2.17 7.23 18.34
C GLY A 138 -2.87 7.37 17.00
N GLY A 139 -3.72 6.37 16.73
CA GLY A 139 -4.93 6.54 15.93
C GLY A 139 -4.84 6.00 14.50
N ALA A 140 -5.33 4.77 14.33
CA ALA A 140 -6.16 4.46 13.19
C ALA A 140 -7.40 5.37 13.16
#